data_AF-A0A1I5VTH6-F1
#
_entry.id   AF-A0A1I5VTH6-F1
#
_cell.length_a   1.000
_cell.length_b   1.000
_cell.length_c   1.000
_cell.angle_alpha   90.00
_cell.angle_beta   90.00
_cell.angle_gamma   90.00
#
_symmetry.space_group_name_H-M   'P 1'
#
loop_
_entity.id
_entity.type
_entity.pdbx_description
1 polymer ?
#
loop_
_entity_poly.entity_id
_entity_poly.type
_entity_poly.pdbx_seq_one_letter_code
_entity_poly.pdbx_strand_id
1 'polypeptide(L)'
;MHSIDFFRDEVRNGFYIPTAVKQSWACCLDVLAEIDRICTTHDINYYADWGTLLGAVRHGGIIPWDDDIDICMKRDDYIKFRAVADDELPSEYVIHDYERHEDHWLFLSRIVNNAHYGFTEDFLNRHYNFPWLASVDIFVKDYLYDDYQKEKERCQEIMHILVIAENHINKGERKKAIELYKKAEQIMGRVNKNDSNTIGQIFPWILKGQQGEPKACYEPAIRIPFEDTTIPVPSHYHELLSKRYGNYNEIHKGVAGHGYPSFDNQRITFEEATGKKLPAFTFSKDLLKRNCCTNKPTSRKIRRTILFLPIGPKEWKGFKNTYEKESASNDADVFVMPLPLLFKDYFGRITMTDQEIVAASKIYEYPQNLNLLSWADTDIGKLSPDIIYIQNPYDNMNPLLTVPEYFYSGNLQKFAPRIVYIPIAQTADFSDRDEVENIVLKFYVTMPALFHADEVWVQYDNIRLQYAKKLIDFSGDDTKEYWNAKIKTVPDLY
;
A
#
# COMPACT_ATOMS: atom_id res chain seq x y z
N MET A 1 6.98 13.08 -8.78
CA MET A 1 7.81 12.34 -7.82
C MET A 1 7.24 12.58 -6.43
N HIS A 2 6.81 11.51 -5.77
CA HIS A 2 6.13 11.57 -4.48
C HIS A 2 7.08 11.98 -3.35
N SER A 3 6.55 12.63 -2.32
CA SER A 3 7.36 13.07 -1.16
C SER A 3 7.79 11.88 -0.28
N ILE A 4 8.84 12.05 0.53
CA ILE A 4 9.22 11.03 1.54
C ILE A 4 8.09 10.76 2.55
N ASP A 5 7.27 11.77 2.83
CA ASP A 5 6.12 11.63 3.73
C ASP A 5 5.03 10.74 3.14
N PHE A 6 4.95 10.63 1.81
CA PHE A 6 4.04 9.69 1.16
C PHE A 6 4.42 8.26 1.54
N PHE A 7 5.70 7.89 1.44
CA PHE A 7 6.18 6.51 1.64
C PHE A 7 6.29 6.07 3.09
N ARG A 8 6.14 6.97 4.06
CA ARG A 8 6.12 6.63 5.48
C ARG A 8 5.02 5.60 5.76
N ASP A 9 5.34 4.67 6.67
CA ASP A 9 4.32 3.83 7.27
C ASP A 9 3.24 4.70 7.92
N GLU A 10 1.99 4.30 7.75
CA GLU A 10 0.84 5.07 8.21
C GLU A 10 -0.17 4.13 8.88
N VAL A 11 -0.88 4.62 9.89
CA VAL A 11 -2.12 3.96 10.34
C VAL A 11 -3.31 4.83 9.96
N ARG A 12 -4.11 4.35 8.99
CA ARG A 12 -5.29 5.04 8.48
C ARG A 12 -6.54 4.26 8.87
N ASN A 13 -7.44 4.87 9.63
CA ASN A 13 -8.65 4.22 10.16
C ASN A 13 -8.36 2.90 10.91
N GLY A 14 -7.26 2.85 11.64
CA GLY A 14 -6.82 1.68 12.41
C GLY A 14 -6.21 0.55 11.58
N PHE A 15 -5.98 0.73 10.28
CA PHE A 15 -5.28 -0.22 9.43
C PHE A 15 -3.84 0.25 9.18
N TYR A 16 -2.86 -0.66 9.30
CA TYR A 16 -1.44 -0.36 9.09
C TYR A 16 -1.08 -0.42 7.61
N ILE A 17 -0.54 0.64 7.03
CA ILE A 17 -0.12 0.72 5.64
C ILE A 17 1.41 0.79 5.60
N PRO A 18 2.11 -0.29 5.21
CA PRO A 18 3.56 -0.31 5.17
C PRO A 18 4.10 0.36 3.91
N THR A 19 5.36 0.81 3.98
CA THR A 19 6.12 1.40 2.86
C THR A 19 6.02 0.55 1.58
N ALA A 20 6.05 -0.78 1.70
CA ALA A 20 5.97 -1.71 0.57
C ALA A 20 4.67 -1.57 -0.25
N VAL A 21 3.53 -1.34 0.42
CA VAL A 21 2.24 -1.09 -0.24
C VAL A 21 2.25 0.29 -0.89
N LYS A 22 2.84 1.28 -0.22
CA LYS A 22 2.94 2.64 -0.77
C LYS A 22 3.85 2.74 -1.98
N GLN A 23 4.87 1.90 -2.13
CA GLN A 23 5.63 1.78 -3.38
C GLN A 23 4.73 1.38 -4.56
N SER A 24 3.81 0.42 -4.33
CA SER A 24 2.81 0.01 -5.32
C SER A 24 1.86 1.17 -5.65
N TRP A 25 1.32 1.84 -4.63
CA TRP A 25 0.44 2.99 -4.81
C TRP A 25 1.10 4.12 -5.62
N ALA A 26 2.35 4.46 -5.32
CA ALA A 26 3.12 5.45 -6.06
C ALA A 26 3.23 5.07 -7.56
N CYS A 27 3.58 3.82 -7.85
CA CYS A 27 3.67 3.37 -9.24
C CYS A 27 2.31 3.37 -9.95
N CYS A 28 1.21 3.02 -9.27
CA CYS A 28 -0.14 3.14 -9.82
C CYS A 28 -0.55 4.60 -10.06
N LEU A 29 -0.15 5.53 -9.17
CA LEU A 29 -0.39 6.96 -9.33
C LEU A 29 0.41 7.57 -10.50
N ASP A 30 1.64 7.10 -10.73
CA ASP A 30 2.43 7.48 -11.92
C ASP A 30 1.74 6.98 -13.21
N VAL A 31 1.12 5.79 -13.20
CA VAL A 31 0.30 5.33 -14.33
C VAL A 31 -0.96 6.18 -14.50
N LEU A 32 -1.65 6.50 -13.41
CA LEU A 32 -2.83 7.36 -13.43
C LEU A 32 -2.49 8.76 -13.98
N ALA A 33 -1.32 9.30 -13.64
CA ALA A 33 -0.86 10.61 -14.12
C ALA A 33 -0.68 10.63 -15.65
N GLU A 34 -0.13 9.56 -16.24
CA GLU A 34 -0.03 9.44 -17.71
C GLU A 34 -1.41 9.31 -18.37
N ILE A 35 -2.33 8.54 -17.78
CA ILE A 35 -3.71 8.47 -18.26
C ILE A 35 -4.37 9.86 -18.19
N ASP A 36 -4.24 10.57 -17.07
CA ASP A 36 -4.81 11.91 -16.87
C ASP A 36 -4.24 12.91 -17.88
N ARG A 37 -2.93 12.85 -18.17
CA ARG A 37 -2.27 13.68 -19.19
C ARG A 37 -2.86 13.42 -20.58
N ILE A 38 -2.98 12.16 -20.98
CA ILE A 38 -3.55 11.77 -22.28
C ILE A 38 -5.01 12.23 -22.36
N CYS A 39 -5.80 11.95 -21.34
CA CYS A 39 -7.21 12.32 -21.30
C CYS A 39 -7.43 13.83 -21.38
N THR A 40 -6.63 14.60 -20.64
CA THR A 40 -6.67 16.07 -20.68
C THR A 40 -6.27 16.63 -22.04
N THR A 41 -5.25 16.05 -22.68
CA THR A 41 -4.75 16.49 -23.98
C THR A 41 -5.76 16.26 -25.10
N HIS A 42 -6.52 15.15 -25.03
CA HIS A 42 -7.42 14.70 -26.08
C HIS A 42 -8.91 14.93 -25.79
N ASP A 43 -9.25 15.70 -24.75
CA ASP A 43 -10.62 15.97 -24.32
C ASP A 43 -11.45 14.67 -24.14
N ILE A 44 -10.90 13.78 -23.31
CA ILE A 44 -11.46 12.48 -22.96
C ILE A 44 -11.84 12.51 -21.49
N ASN A 45 -13.08 12.14 -21.19
CA ASN A 45 -13.53 12.04 -19.81
C ASN A 45 -13.29 10.64 -19.24
N TYR A 46 -12.73 10.59 -18.04
CA TYR A 46 -12.66 9.40 -17.21
C TYR A 46 -13.07 9.75 -15.77
N TYR A 47 -13.40 8.73 -14.98
CA TYR A 47 -13.86 8.90 -13.61
C TYR A 47 -13.28 7.80 -12.73
N ALA A 48 -12.95 8.10 -11.47
CA ALA A 48 -12.74 7.07 -10.47
C ALA A 48 -13.95 6.12 -10.43
N ASP A 49 -13.69 4.82 -10.32
CA ASP A 49 -14.73 3.80 -10.20
C ASP A 49 -14.46 2.89 -8.98
N TRP A 50 -15.41 2.02 -8.64
CA TRP A 50 -15.25 0.97 -7.62
C TRP A 50 -14.58 1.42 -6.30
N GLY A 51 -13.54 0.72 -5.86
CA GLY A 51 -12.81 0.98 -4.63
C GLY A 51 -12.12 2.35 -4.64
N THR A 52 -11.66 2.78 -5.82
CA THR A 52 -11.01 4.08 -6.02
C THR A 52 -11.99 5.24 -5.81
N LEU A 53 -13.22 5.16 -6.35
CA LEU A 53 -14.25 6.17 -6.11
C LEU A 53 -14.63 6.24 -4.62
N LEU A 54 -14.82 5.08 -4.00
CA LEU A 54 -15.14 5.00 -2.57
C LEU A 54 -14.00 5.57 -1.71
N GLY A 55 -12.76 5.23 -2.05
CA GLY A 55 -11.56 5.73 -1.38
C GLY A 55 -11.41 7.24 -1.52
N ALA A 56 -11.54 7.77 -2.73
CA ALA A 56 -11.43 9.20 -3.00
C ALA A 56 -12.43 10.01 -2.15
N VAL A 57 -13.69 9.57 -2.08
CA VAL A 57 -14.74 10.26 -1.33
C VAL A 57 -14.59 10.10 0.18
N ARG A 58 -14.26 8.89 0.68
CA ARG A 58 -14.29 8.59 2.11
C ARG A 58 -12.96 8.87 2.82
N HIS A 59 -11.85 8.60 2.15
CA HIS A 59 -10.51 8.63 2.72
C HIS A 59 -9.62 9.72 2.14
N GLY A 60 -10.04 10.37 1.05
CA GLY A 60 -9.21 11.31 0.30
C GLY A 60 -8.06 10.63 -0.44
N GLY A 61 -8.19 9.35 -0.76
CA GLY A 61 -7.09 8.53 -1.30
C GLY A 61 -7.49 7.06 -1.48
N ILE A 62 -6.51 6.19 -1.67
CA ILE A 62 -6.72 4.74 -1.79
C ILE A 62 -7.26 4.20 -0.45
N ILE A 63 -8.15 3.21 -0.52
CA ILE A 63 -8.66 2.53 0.68
C ILE A 63 -7.48 1.83 1.38
N PRO A 64 -7.34 1.91 2.72
CA PRO A 64 -6.14 1.42 3.40
C PRO A 64 -5.73 -0.04 3.11
N TRP A 65 -6.73 -0.91 2.90
CA TRP A 65 -6.57 -2.35 2.63
C TRP A 65 -6.76 -2.71 1.16
N ASP A 66 -6.53 -1.74 0.27
CA ASP A 66 -6.66 -1.86 -1.19
C ASP A 66 -5.33 -1.49 -1.84
N ASP A 67 -5.05 -2.02 -3.03
CA ASP A 67 -3.72 -1.88 -3.64
C ASP A 67 -3.71 -1.64 -5.16
N ASP A 68 -4.88 -1.47 -5.77
CA ASP A 68 -5.05 -1.08 -7.17
C ASP A 68 -5.80 0.26 -7.32
N ILE A 69 -5.93 0.69 -8.57
CA ILE A 69 -6.68 1.89 -8.96
C ILE A 69 -7.61 1.51 -10.11
N ASP A 70 -8.90 1.77 -9.89
CA ASP A 70 -9.99 1.53 -10.83
C ASP A 70 -10.53 2.86 -11.35
N ILE A 71 -10.53 3.02 -12.68
CA ILE A 71 -11.21 4.12 -13.36
C ILE A 71 -12.20 3.59 -14.38
N CYS A 72 -13.15 4.42 -14.79
CA CYS A 72 -14.06 4.10 -15.87
C CYS A 72 -14.10 5.20 -16.92
N MET A 73 -14.44 4.79 -18.14
CA MET A 73 -14.67 5.66 -19.29
C MET A 73 -16.01 5.29 -19.93
N LYS A 74 -16.75 6.28 -20.41
CA LYS A 74 -17.89 6.03 -21.30
C LYS A 74 -17.38 5.44 -22.62
N ARG A 75 -18.20 4.65 -23.32
CA ARG A 75 -17.80 3.98 -24.56
C ARG A 75 -17.14 4.92 -25.58
N ASP A 76 -17.69 6.12 -25.79
CA ASP A 76 -17.13 7.09 -26.74
C ASP A 76 -15.77 7.66 -26.28
N ASP A 77 -15.62 7.94 -24.98
CA ASP A 77 -14.33 8.35 -24.40
C ASP A 77 -13.28 7.23 -24.48
N TYR A 78 -13.67 5.99 -24.20
CA TYR A 78 -12.78 4.83 -24.32
C TYR A 78 -12.30 4.62 -25.76
N ILE A 79 -13.19 4.77 -26.75
CA ILE A 79 -12.80 4.69 -28.18
C ILE A 79 -11.78 5.78 -28.53
N LYS A 80 -11.99 7.02 -28.10
CA LYS A 80 -11.03 8.12 -28.29
C LYS A 80 -9.68 7.78 -27.64
N PHE A 81 -9.71 7.30 -26.40
CA PHE A 81 -8.51 6.93 -25.66
C PHE A 81 -7.71 5.84 -26.37
N ARG A 82 -8.37 4.74 -26.78
CA ARG A 82 -7.70 3.65 -27.50
C ARG A 82 -7.10 4.08 -28.83
N ALA A 83 -7.67 5.08 -29.50
CA ALA A 83 -7.17 5.59 -30.76
C ALA A 83 -5.84 6.36 -30.63
N VAL A 84 -5.49 6.85 -29.44
CA VAL A 84 -4.29 7.68 -29.21
C VAL A 84 -3.31 7.09 -28.20
N ALA A 85 -3.77 6.18 -27.33
CA ALA A 85 -2.98 5.70 -26.19
C ALA A 85 -1.67 5.01 -26.59
N ASP A 86 -1.64 4.25 -27.69
CA ASP A 86 -0.42 3.55 -28.13
C ASP A 86 0.71 4.52 -28.52
N ASP A 87 0.35 5.66 -29.13
CA ASP A 87 1.32 6.66 -29.60
C ASP A 87 1.72 7.64 -28.48
N GLU A 88 0.84 7.84 -27.50
CA GLU A 88 1.01 8.84 -26.43
C GLU A 88 1.63 8.27 -25.15
N LEU A 89 1.47 6.97 -24.88
CA LEU A 89 2.04 6.36 -23.68
C LEU A 89 3.57 6.31 -23.75
N PRO A 90 4.27 6.38 -22.61
CA PRO A 90 5.72 6.14 -22.58
C PRO A 90 6.04 4.76 -23.17
N SER A 91 7.18 4.66 -23.87
CA SER A 91 7.52 3.47 -24.67
C SER A 91 7.60 2.17 -23.88
N GLU A 92 7.84 2.23 -22.58
CA GLU A 92 7.87 1.07 -21.70
C GLU A 92 6.48 0.62 -21.25
N TYR A 93 5.47 1.50 -21.28
CA TYR A 93 4.11 1.20 -20.85
C TYR A 93 3.43 0.27 -21.86
N VAL A 94 2.53 -0.57 -21.37
CA VAL A 94 1.75 -1.49 -22.20
C VAL A 94 0.28 -1.45 -21.84
N ILE A 95 -0.57 -1.66 -22.84
CA ILE A 95 -2.01 -1.89 -22.63
C ILE A 95 -2.25 -3.40 -22.61
N HIS A 96 -2.79 -3.87 -21.49
CA HIS A 96 -3.31 -5.22 -21.34
C HIS A 96 -4.82 -5.19 -21.61
N ASP A 97 -5.22 -5.90 -22.67
CA ASP A 97 -6.60 -6.12 -23.08
C ASP A 97 -6.72 -7.53 -23.69
N TYR A 98 -7.93 -7.92 -24.09
CA TYR A 98 -8.16 -9.23 -24.70
C TYR A 98 -7.46 -9.44 -26.03
N GLU A 99 -7.09 -8.38 -26.75
CA GLU A 99 -6.37 -8.49 -28.02
C GLU A 99 -4.90 -8.84 -27.77
N ARG A 100 -4.32 -8.24 -26.72
CA ARG A 100 -2.87 -8.25 -26.49
C ARG A 100 -2.40 -9.29 -25.47
N HIS A 101 -3.26 -9.72 -24.53
CA HIS A 101 -2.86 -10.63 -23.46
C HIS A 101 -3.78 -11.86 -23.28
N GLU A 102 -3.16 -13.02 -23.03
CA GLU A 102 -3.83 -14.34 -22.98
C GLU A 102 -4.74 -14.54 -21.77
N ASP A 103 -4.27 -14.17 -20.59
CA ASP A 103 -4.97 -14.36 -19.31
C ASP A 103 -5.52 -13.02 -18.78
N HIS A 104 -6.28 -12.32 -19.63
CA HIS A 104 -6.88 -11.04 -19.27
C HIS A 104 -8.37 -11.18 -18.95
N TRP A 105 -8.87 -10.36 -18.02
CA TRP A 105 -10.31 -10.32 -17.77
C TRP A 105 -11.02 -9.72 -19.00
N LEU A 106 -11.67 -10.58 -19.80
CA LEU A 106 -12.11 -10.37 -21.19
C LEU A 106 -12.34 -8.92 -21.67
N PHE A 107 -13.08 -8.08 -20.95
CA PHE A 107 -13.40 -6.72 -21.42
C PHE A 107 -13.00 -5.62 -20.44
N LEU A 108 -11.99 -5.91 -19.62
CA LEU A 108 -11.23 -4.92 -18.90
C LEU A 108 -10.11 -4.41 -19.81
N SER A 109 -9.76 -3.14 -19.71
CA SER A 109 -8.49 -2.64 -20.25
C SER A 109 -7.62 -2.22 -19.07
N ARG A 110 -6.32 -2.41 -19.17
CA ARG A 110 -5.38 -2.05 -18.10
C ARG A 110 -4.16 -1.38 -18.70
N ILE A 111 -3.77 -0.24 -18.14
CA ILE A 111 -2.48 0.38 -18.47
C ILE A 111 -1.47 -0.09 -17.43
N VAL A 112 -0.36 -0.65 -17.89
CA VAL A 112 0.70 -1.18 -17.05
C VAL A 112 1.97 -0.39 -17.29
N ASN A 113 2.68 -0.03 -16.22
CA ASN A 113 3.89 0.78 -16.28
C ASN A 113 5.07 0.13 -17.03
N ASN A 114 5.05 -1.18 -17.24
CA ASN A 114 6.08 -1.90 -17.99
C ASN A 114 5.55 -3.22 -18.59
N ALA A 115 6.17 -3.69 -19.69
CA ALA A 115 5.94 -5.02 -20.26
C ALA A 115 6.54 -6.16 -19.40
N HIS A 116 7.58 -5.87 -18.62
CA HIS A 116 8.34 -6.87 -17.86
C HIS A 116 8.74 -6.38 -16.47
N TYR A 117 9.00 -7.30 -15.55
CA TYR A 117 9.58 -6.96 -14.25
C TYR A 117 10.94 -6.28 -14.43
N GLY A 118 11.22 -5.25 -13.62
CA GLY A 118 12.42 -4.45 -13.75
C GLY A 118 13.33 -4.55 -12.53
N PHE A 119 14.50 -5.19 -12.70
CA PHE A 119 15.51 -5.33 -11.65
C PHE A 119 16.81 -4.56 -11.95
N THR A 120 16.84 -3.80 -13.05
CA THR A 120 17.97 -2.90 -13.32
C THR A 120 17.94 -1.72 -12.37
N GLU A 121 19.12 -1.20 -12.01
CA GLU A 121 19.24 -0.04 -11.12
C GLU A 121 18.47 1.19 -11.61
N ASP A 122 18.53 1.50 -12.92
CA ASP A 122 17.76 2.61 -13.50
C ASP A 122 16.25 2.46 -13.27
N PHE A 123 15.69 1.29 -13.62
CA PHE A 123 14.29 0.99 -13.39
C PHE A 123 13.91 1.13 -11.91
N LEU A 124 14.66 0.51 -11.02
CA LEU A 124 14.38 0.55 -9.58
C LEU A 124 14.42 1.98 -9.04
N ASN A 125 15.37 2.81 -9.49
CA ASN A 125 15.47 4.20 -9.07
C ASN A 125 14.27 5.03 -9.57
N ARG A 126 13.76 4.78 -10.79
CA ARG A 126 12.58 5.46 -11.34
C ARG A 126 11.26 4.99 -10.73
N HIS A 127 11.22 3.76 -10.23
CA HIS A 127 10.02 3.13 -9.68
C HIS A 127 10.15 2.85 -8.18
N TYR A 128 10.85 3.71 -7.45
CA TYR A 128 10.90 3.68 -5.98
C TYR A 128 11.30 2.33 -5.38
N ASN A 129 12.26 1.61 -5.96
CA ASN A 129 12.67 0.23 -5.64
C ASN A 129 11.55 -0.83 -5.80
N PHE A 130 10.53 -0.56 -6.61
CA PHE A 130 9.44 -1.48 -6.91
C PHE A 130 9.69 -2.20 -8.25
N PRO A 131 10.10 -3.48 -8.24
CA PRO A 131 10.42 -4.21 -9.48
C PRO A 131 9.20 -4.74 -10.23
N TRP A 132 8.02 -4.68 -9.61
CA TRP A 132 6.81 -5.33 -10.08
C TRP A 132 6.01 -4.43 -11.03
N LEU A 133 5.09 -5.05 -11.74
CA LEU A 133 4.16 -4.33 -12.61
C LEU A 133 3.09 -3.67 -11.75
N ALA A 134 2.91 -2.36 -11.98
CA ALA A 134 1.85 -1.56 -11.42
C ALA A 134 0.90 -1.13 -12.53
N SER A 135 -0.38 -0.98 -12.21
CA SER A 135 -1.38 -0.76 -13.24
C SER A 135 -2.63 -0.03 -12.77
N VAL A 136 -3.32 0.58 -13.73
CA VAL A 136 -4.64 1.17 -13.56
C VAL A 136 -5.65 0.44 -14.44
N ASP A 137 -6.76 0.03 -13.84
CA ASP A 137 -7.85 -0.68 -14.48
C ASP A 137 -8.86 0.30 -15.08
N ILE A 138 -9.25 0.06 -16.33
CA ILE A 138 -10.19 0.88 -17.11
C ILE A 138 -11.43 0.06 -17.42
N PHE A 139 -12.51 0.37 -16.71
CA PHE A 139 -13.83 -0.21 -16.93
C PHE A 139 -14.61 0.59 -17.96
N VAL A 140 -15.09 -0.08 -19.02
CA VAL A 140 -15.90 0.58 -20.04
C VAL A 140 -17.37 0.61 -19.63
N LYS A 141 -17.98 1.80 -19.63
CA LYS A 141 -19.42 1.99 -19.42
C LYS A 141 -20.10 2.15 -20.77
N ASP A 142 -20.88 1.15 -21.14
CA ASP A 142 -21.68 1.11 -22.36
C ASP A 142 -23.06 1.74 -22.15
N TYR A 143 -23.60 2.34 -23.21
CA TYR A 143 -24.97 2.80 -23.25
C TYR A 143 -25.93 1.61 -23.37
N LEU A 144 -27.03 1.63 -22.61
CA LEU A 144 -27.99 0.53 -22.54
C LEU A 144 -29.29 0.87 -23.28
N TYR A 145 -29.96 -0.13 -23.84
CA TYR A 145 -31.32 0.06 -24.33
C TYR A 145 -32.26 0.35 -23.15
N ASP A 146 -33.13 1.35 -23.31
CA ASP A 146 -34.22 1.59 -22.37
C ASP A 146 -35.28 0.46 -22.41
N ASP A 147 -35.36 -0.26 -23.55
CA ASP A 147 -36.19 -1.46 -23.70
C ASP A 147 -35.48 -2.69 -23.14
N TYR A 148 -36.04 -3.20 -22.03
CA TYR A 148 -35.51 -4.39 -21.33
C TYR A 148 -35.39 -5.62 -22.22
N GLN A 149 -36.36 -5.86 -23.12
CA GLN A 149 -36.36 -7.05 -23.96
C GLN A 149 -35.27 -6.94 -25.03
N LYS A 150 -35.06 -5.76 -25.62
CA LYS A 150 -33.93 -5.50 -26.54
C LYS A 150 -32.58 -5.63 -25.84
N GLU A 151 -32.44 -5.12 -24.62
CA GLU A 151 -31.21 -5.26 -23.85
C GLU A 151 -30.92 -6.73 -23.54
N LYS A 152 -31.95 -7.49 -23.15
CA LYS A 152 -31.84 -8.92 -22.89
C LYS A 152 -31.42 -9.69 -24.14
N GLU A 153 -31.97 -9.38 -25.31
CA GLU A 153 -31.58 -9.98 -26.59
C GLU A 153 -30.12 -9.67 -26.94
N ARG A 154 -29.68 -8.41 -26.75
CA ARG A 154 -28.27 -8.03 -26.90
C ARG A 154 -27.35 -8.84 -25.97
N CYS A 155 -27.72 -8.96 -24.71
CA CYS A 155 -26.97 -9.76 -23.73
C CYS A 155 -26.89 -11.24 -24.13
N GLN A 156 -27.98 -11.83 -24.66
CA GLN A 156 -27.99 -13.21 -25.16
C GLN A 156 -27.07 -13.39 -26.37
N GLU A 157 -27.06 -12.43 -27.30
CA GLU A 157 -26.15 -12.44 -28.46
C GLU A 157 -24.69 -12.40 -28.01
N ILE A 158 -24.35 -11.51 -27.06
CA ILE A 158 -23.01 -11.42 -26.48
C ILE A 158 -22.63 -12.75 -25.82
N MET A 159 -23.47 -13.28 -24.93
CA MET A 159 -23.20 -14.55 -24.24
C MET A 159 -22.96 -15.70 -25.21
N HIS A 160 -23.72 -15.78 -26.31
CA HIS A 160 -23.51 -16.80 -27.33
C HIS A 160 -22.12 -16.69 -27.98
N ILE A 161 -21.69 -15.47 -28.31
CA ILE A 161 -20.35 -15.21 -28.85
C ILE A 161 -19.27 -15.59 -27.85
N LEU A 162 -19.43 -15.25 -26.57
CA LEU A 162 -18.44 -15.56 -25.53
C LEU A 162 -18.29 -17.06 -25.31
N VAL A 163 -19.39 -17.83 -25.35
CA VAL A 163 -19.34 -19.30 -25.27
C VAL A 163 -18.60 -19.91 -26.47
N ILE A 164 -18.77 -19.36 -27.67
CA ILE A 164 -18.02 -19.81 -28.85
C ILE A 164 -16.54 -19.43 -28.71
N ALA A 165 -16.23 -18.22 -28.24
CA ALA A 165 -14.86 -17.77 -28.02
C ALA A 165 -14.13 -18.65 -27.00
N GLU A 166 -14.79 -18.99 -25.90
CA GLU A 166 -14.30 -19.91 -24.87
C GLU A 166 -13.98 -21.30 -25.46
N ASN A 167 -14.83 -21.82 -26.35
CA ASN A 167 -14.53 -23.08 -27.05
C ASN A 167 -13.28 -22.99 -27.95
N HIS A 168 -12.99 -21.83 -28.52
CA HIS A 168 -11.77 -21.62 -29.29
C HIS A 168 -10.53 -21.50 -28.39
N ILE A 169 -10.63 -20.79 -27.26
CA ILE A 169 -9.57 -20.73 -26.24
C ILE A 169 -9.20 -22.13 -25.75
N ASN A 170 -10.20 -22.95 -25.39
CA ASN A 170 -10.00 -24.33 -24.93
C ASN A 170 -9.36 -25.26 -25.98
N LYS A 171 -9.37 -24.86 -27.26
CA LYS A 171 -8.69 -25.56 -28.37
C LYS A 171 -7.33 -24.96 -28.73
N GLY A 172 -6.86 -23.94 -28.02
CA GLY A 172 -5.66 -23.18 -28.35
C GLY A 172 -5.80 -22.27 -29.58
N GLU A 173 -7.02 -22.02 -30.05
CA GLU A 173 -7.31 -21.24 -31.26
C GLU A 173 -7.49 -19.74 -30.96
N ARG A 174 -6.56 -19.14 -30.21
CA ARG A 174 -6.67 -17.77 -29.67
C ARG A 174 -7.04 -16.71 -30.70
N LYS A 175 -6.44 -16.73 -31.89
CA LYS A 175 -6.73 -15.74 -32.94
C LYS A 175 -8.22 -15.70 -33.31
N LYS A 176 -8.91 -16.86 -33.31
CA LYS A 176 -10.36 -16.93 -33.57
C LYS A 176 -11.16 -16.37 -32.39
N ALA A 177 -10.73 -16.63 -31.16
CA ALA A 177 -11.36 -16.07 -29.97
C ALA A 177 -11.26 -14.54 -29.93
N ILE A 178 -10.10 -13.96 -30.28
CA ILE A 178 -9.91 -12.51 -30.38
C ILE A 178 -10.91 -11.87 -31.37
N GLU A 179 -11.10 -12.46 -32.55
CA GLU A 179 -12.07 -11.94 -33.52
C GLU A 179 -13.52 -11.99 -33.00
N LEU A 180 -13.84 -12.99 -32.17
CA LEU A 180 -15.14 -13.07 -31.48
C LEU A 180 -15.26 -12.04 -30.36
N TYR A 181 -14.19 -11.78 -29.60
CA TYR A 181 -14.18 -10.72 -28.58
C TYR A 181 -14.34 -9.33 -29.21
N LYS A 182 -13.65 -9.05 -30.34
CA LYS A 182 -13.88 -7.83 -31.12
C LYS A 182 -15.33 -7.68 -31.56
N LYS A 183 -15.92 -8.77 -32.04
CA LYS A 183 -17.34 -8.78 -32.40
C LYS A 183 -18.19 -8.44 -31.18
N ALA A 184 -18.00 -9.13 -30.05
CA ALA A 184 -18.74 -8.87 -28.81
C ALA A 184 -18.58 -7.41 -28.32
N GLU A 185 -17.38 -6.83 -28.40
CA GLU A 185 -17.15 -5.42 -28.07
C GLU A 185 -17.93 -4.48 -28.98
N GLN A 186 -17.95 -4.74 -30.29
CA GLN A 186 -18.79 -3.98 -31.23
C GLN A 186 -20.28 -4.08 -30.86
N ILE A 187 -20.75 -5.24 -30.37
CA ILE A 187 -22.12 -5.41 -29.90
C ILE A 187 -22.40 -4.57 -28.66
N MET A 188 -21.49 -4.60 -27.69
CA MET A 188 -21.60 -3.82 -26.45
C MET A 188 -21.71 -2.32 -26.76
N GLY A 189 -20.90 -1.82 -27.70
CA GLY A 189 -20.92 -0.42 -28.13
C GLY A 189 -22.04 0.00 -29.11
N ARG A 190 -23.04 -0.86 -29.41
CA ARG A 190 -24.07 -0.56 -30.44
C ARG A 190 -24.99 0.62 -30.15
N VAL A 191 -25.23 0.93 -28.88
CA VAL A 191 -26.18 1.97 -28.48
C VAL A 191 -25.45 3.31 -28.42
N ASN A 192 -25.98 4.33 -29.10
CA ASN A 192 -25.39 5.67 -29.06
C ASN A 192 -25.77 6.40 -27.77
N LYS A 193 -24.92 7.34 -27.37
CA LYS A 193 -25.15 8.18 -26.19
C LYS A 193 -26.45 8.98 -26.22
N ASN A 194 -26.96 9.30 -27.40
CA ASN A 194 -28.19 10.06 -27.57
C ASN A 194 -29.46 9.20 -27.46
N ASP A 195 -29.31 7.88 -27.58
CA ASP A 195 -30.42 6.91 -27.61
C ASP A 195 -30.61 6.21 -26.25
N SER A 196 -29.91 6.67 -25.20
CA SER A 196 -29.89 6.01 -23.90
C SER A 196 -29.83 7.01 -22.75
N ASN A 197 -30.57 6.70 -21.69
CA ASN A 197 -30.53 7.43 -20.42
C ASN A 197 -29.71 6.70 -19.34
N THR A 198 -29.27 5.47 -19.61
CA THR A 198 -28.55 4.63 -18.65
C THR A 198 -27.26 4.10 -19.22
N ILE A 199 -26.27 3.94 -18.37
CA ILE A 199 -25.00 3.32 -18.71
C ILE A 199 -24.69 2.16 -17.77
N GLY A 200 -23.88 1.22 -18.23
CA GLY A 200 -23.44 0.11 -17.39
C GLY A 200 -22.27 -0.62 -18.01
N GLN A 201 -21.50 -1.30 -17.18
CA GLN A 201 -20.49 -2.22 -17.66
C GLN A 201 -21.18 -3.52 -18.09
N ILE A 202 -21.29 -3.77 -19.40
CA ILE A 202 -22.06 -4.91 -19.89
C ILE A 202 -21.46 -6.23 -19.41
N PHE A 203 -20.18 -6.47 -19.70
CA PHE A 203 -19.46 -7.63 -19.18
C PHE A 203 -18.74 -7.30 -17.86
N PRO A 204 -18.98 -8.01 -16.75
CA PRO A 204 -19.93 -9.12 -16.63
C PRO A 204 -21.30 -8.66 -16.08
N TRP A 205 -21.46 -7.41 -15.68
CA TRP A 205 -22.50 -7.02 -14.73
C TRP A 205 -23.91 -6.98 -15.32
N ILE A 206 -24.10 -6.34 -16.47
CA ILE A 206 -25.41 -6.37 -17.14
C ILE A 206 -25.74 -7.79 -17.60
N LEU A 207 -24.75 -8.57 -18.04
CA LEU A 207 -24.94 -9.99 -18.38
C LEU A 207 -25.39 -10.83 -17.17
N LYS A 208 -24.96 -10.47 -15.95
CA LYS A 208 -25.40 -11.07 -14.68
C LYS A 208 -26.73 -10.52 -14.18
N GLY A 209 -27.38 -9.64 -14.93
CA GLY A 209 -28.68 -9.06 -14.59
C GLY A 209 -28.62 -7.84 -13.67
N GLN A 210 -27.45 -7.21 -13.50
CA GLN A 210 -27.39 -5.91 -12.82
C GLN A 210 -28.08 -4.84 -13.67
N GLN A 211 -28.68 -3.86 -13.00
CA GLN A 211 -29.30 -2.71 -13.65
C GLN A 211 -28.25 -1.64 -13.95
N GLY A 212 -28.45 -0.90 -15.04
CA GLY A 212 -27.67 0.29 -15.35
C GLY A 212 -27.78 1.40 -14.30
N GLU A 213 -26.91 2.38 -14.45
CA GLU A 213 -26.85 3.61 -13.68
C GLU A 213 -27.31 4.78 -14.57
N PRO A 214 -27.96 5.82 -14.02
CA PRO A 214 -28.31 7.00 -14.80
C PRO A 214 -27.06 7.64 -15.40
N LYS A 215 -27.06 7.85 -16.72
CA LYS A 215 -25.95 8.50 -17.45
C LYS A 215 -25.63 9.88 -16.87
N ALA A 216 -26.66 10.61 -16.43
CA ALA A 216 -26.56 11.93 -15.85
C ALA A 216 -25.71 11.98 -14.57
N CYS A 217 -25.54 10.88 -13.84
CA CYS A 217 -24.72 10.87 -12.62
C CYS A 217 -23.25 11.22 -12.91
N TYR A 218 -22.79 10.99 -14.14
CA TYR A 218 -21.43 11.21 -14.61
C TYR A 218 -21.23 12.62 -15.20
N GLU A 219 -22.23 13.50 -15.18
CA GLU A 219 -22.14 14.84 -15.80
C GLU A 219 -22.65 15.94 -14.85
N PRO A 220 -21.83 16.97 -14.52
CA PRO A 220 -20.42 17.13 -14.88
C PRO A 220 -19.49 16.20 -14.08
N ALA A 221 -18.21 16.14 -14.47
CA ALA A 221 -17.15 15.61 -13.62
C ALA A 221 -16.71 16.67 -12.60
N ILE A 222 -16.31 16.23 -11.40
CA ILE A 222 -15.65 17.09 -10.41
C ILE A 222 -14.35 16.44 -9.98
N ARG A 223 -13.28 17.23 -9.77
CA ARG A 223 -12.02 16.71 -9.24
C ARG A 223 -11.97 16.89 -7.72
N ILE A 224 -11.61 15.83 -7.02
CA ILE A 224 -11.43 15.83 -5.56
C ILE A 224 -10.02 15.36 -5.19
N PRO A 225 -9.51 15.68 -3.98
CA PRO A 225 -8.22 15.18 -3.51
C PRO A 225 -8.17 13.64 -3.53
N PHE A 226 -7.02 13.11 -3.97
CA PHE A 226 -6.76 11.67 -4.00
C PHE A 226 -5.26 11.44 -3.78
N GLU A 227 -4.91 10.97 -2.58
CA GLU A 227 -3.52 10.90 -2.10
C GLU A 227 -2.80 12.26 -2.23
N ASP A 228 -1.72 12.35 -3.00
CA ASP A 228 -0.99 13.59 -3.27
C ASP A 228 -1.32 14.21 -4.64
N THR A 229 -2.43 13.79 -5.25
CA THR A 229 -2.97 14.34 -6.50
C THR A 229 -4.48 14.62 -6.37
N THR A 230 -5.17 14.74 -7.50
CA THR A 230 -6.63 14.80 -7.59
C THR A 230 -7.12 13.81 -8.63
N ILE A 231 -8.35 13.34 -8.50
CA ILE A 231 -8.98 12.42 -9.47
C ILE A 231 -10.38 12.93 -9.85
N PRO A 232 -10.80 12.83 -11.13
CA PRO A 232 -12.17 13.13 -11.52
C PRO A 232 -13.12 12.06 -10.97
N VAL A 233 -14.24 12.50 -10.39
CA VAL A 233 -15.33 11.64 -9.92
C VAL A 233 -16.66 12.10 -10.51
N PRO A 234 -17.67 11.21 -10.61
CA PRO A 234 -19.02 11.60 -11.01
C PRO A 234 -19.59 12.64 -10.04
N SER A 235 -20.16 13.75 -10.51
CA SER A 235 -20.72 14.79 -9.62
C SER A 235 -21.81 14.27 -8.67
N HIS A 236 -22.51 13.21 -9.07
CA HIS A 236 -23.52 12.53 -8.26
C HIS A 236 -22.97 11.26 -7.60
N TYR A 237 -21.67 11.24 -7.24
CA TYR A 237 -21.01 10.09 -6.62
C TYR A 237 -21.76 9.55 -5.40
N HIS A 238 -22.47 10.39 -4.64
CA HIS A 238 -23.24 9.94 -3.48
C HIS A 238 -24.34 8.94 -3.87
N GLU A 239 -25.07 9.19 -4.96
CA GLU A 239 -26.10 8.27 -5.45
C GLU A 239 -25.49 6.93 -5.89
N LEU A 240 -24.37 6.98 -6.63
CA LEU A 240 -23.67 5.80 -7.11
C LEU A 240 -23.13 4.95 -5.94
N LEU A 241 -22.44 5.59 -4.99
CA LEU A 241 -21.87 4.91 -3.83
C LEU A 241 -22.97 4.37 -2.89
N SER A 242 -24.06 5.10 -2.67
CA SER A 242 -25.17 4.61 -1.86
C SER A 242 -25.88 3.43 -2.49
N LYS A 243 -26.06 3.43 -3.82
CA LYS A 243 -26.63 2.27 -4.54
C LYS A 243 -25.73 1.04 -4.46
N ARG A 244 -24.41 1.21 -4.56
CA ARG A 244 -23.45 0.10 -4.57
C ARG A 244 -23.11 -0.45 -3.18
N TYR A 245 -22.98 0.43 -2.19
CA TYR A 245 -22.40 0.10 -0.88
C TYR A 245 -23.31 0.45 0.31
N GLY A 246 -24.51 1.01 0.09
CA GLY A 246 -25.40 1.42 1.17
C GLY A 246 -24.85 2.62 1.95
N ASN A 247 -24.74 2.51 3.28
CA ASN A 247 -24.11 3.53 4.09
C ASN A 247 -22.58 3.47 3.96
N TYR A 248 -22.05 3.95 2.84
CA TYR A 248 -20.63 3.81 2.50
C TYR A 248 -19.66 4.53 3.45
N ASN A 249 -20.16 5.44 4.31
CA ASN A 249 -19.37 6.07 5.37
C ASN A 249 -19.05 5.10 6.53
N GLU A 250 -19.85 4.04 6.69
CA GLU A 250 -19.50 2.95 7.60
C GLU A 250 -18.35 2.13 7.00
N ILE A 251 -17.32 1.91 7.84
CA ILE A 251 -16.13 1.19 7.42
C ILE A 251 -16.38 -0.30 7.53
N HIS A 252 -16.44 -0.96 6.38
CA HIS A 252 -16.36 -2.41 6.25
C HIS A 252 -15.05 -2.78 5.56
N LYS A 253 -14.19 -3.51 6.25
CA LYS A 253 -12.94 -4.05 5.68
C LYS A 253 -13.30 -5.25 4.81
N GLY A 254 -13.37 -5.03 3.50
CA GLY A 254 -13.56 -6.07 2.49
C GLY A 254 -12.25 -6.33 1.74
N VAL A 255 -12.19 -7.44 1.01
CA VAL A 255 -11.08 -7.74 0.10
C VAL A 255 -11.39 -7.29 -1.32
N ALA A 256 -10.35 -6.90 -2.07
CA ALA A 256 -10.44 -6.69 -3.51
C ALA A 256 -10.86 -7.99 -4.24
N GLY A 257 -11.19 -7.88 -5.53
CA GLY A 257 -11.50 -9.03 -6.38
C GLY A 257 -10.29 -9.96 -6.65
N HIS A 258 -9.12 -9.62 -6.12
CA HIS A 258 -7.85 -10.33 -6.29
C HIS A 258 -7.13 -10.51 -4.94
N GLY A 259 -6.04 -11.28 -4.93
CA GLY A 259 -5.21 -11.45 -3.74
C GLY A 259 -4.47 -10.17 -3.36
N TYR A 260 -4.24 -9.96 -2.07
CA TYR A 260 -3.59 -8.76 -1.52
C TYR A 260 -2.22 -9.08 -0.88
N PRO A 261 -1.20 -8.23 -1.05
CA PRO A 261 -1.08 -7.27 -2.16
C PRO A 261 -0.91 -8.03 -3.48
N SER A 262 -1.46 -7.52 -4.56
CA SER A 262 -1.39 -8.03 -5.92
C SER A 262 0.06 -8.31 -6.37
N PHE A 263 1.01 -7.46 -6.01
CA PHE A 263 2.43 -7.63 -6.35
C PHE A 263 3.09 -8.82 -5.66
N ASP A 264 2.53 -9.33 -4.56
CA ASP A 264 3.11 -10.51 -3.87
C ASP A 264 2.92 -11.78 -4.70
N ASN A 265 1.85 -11.86 -5.49
CA ASN A 265 1.67 -12.95 -6.45
C ASN A 265 2.74 -12.89 -7.55
N GLN A 266 3.05 -11.69 -8.07
CA GLN A 266 4.12 -11.51 -9.06
C GLN A 266 5.48 -11.97 -8.49
N ARG A 267 5.75 -11.66 -7.22
CA ARG A 267 6.93 -12.16 -6.50
C ARG A 267 6.97 -13.68 -6.41
N ILE A 268 5.88 -14.30 -5.97
CA ILE A 268 5.80 -15.76 -5.84
C ILE A 268 6.04 -16.43 -7.19
N THR A 269 5.34 -15.98 -8.25
CA THR A 269 5.53 -16.49 -9.60
C THR A 269 6.97 -16.32 -10.09
N PHE A 270 7.61 -15.18 -9.80
CA PHE A 270 9.01 -14.95 -10.16
C PHE A 270 9.96 -15.92 -9.45
N GLU A 271 9.82 -16.10 -8.14
CA GLU A 271 10.67 -17.01 -7.36
C GLU A 271 10.51 -18.47 -7.79
N GLU A 272 9.27 -18.89 -8.07
CA GLU A 272 8.96 -20.24 -8.57
C GLU A 272 9.55 -20.47 -9.96
N ALA A 273 9.36 -19.52 -10.89
CA ALA A 273 9.87 -19.64 -12.26
C ALA A 273 11.41 -19.63 -12.34
N THR A 274 12.07 -18.90 -11.44
CA THR A 274 13.53 -18.76 -11.44
C THR A 274 14.25 -19.76 -10.53
N GLY A 275 13.52 -20.39 -9.59
CA GLY A 275 14.09 -21.19 -8.51
C GLY A 275 14.97 -20.38 -7.54
N LYS A 276 14.91 -19.05 -7.58
CA LYS A 276 15.71 -18.14 -6.74
C LYS A 276 14.81 -17.37 -5.79
N LYS A 277 15.20 -17.32 -4.51
CA LYS A 277 14.57 -16.44 -3.53
C LYS A 277 15.14 -15.03 -3.62
N LEU A 278 14.28 -14.02 -3.52
CA LEU A 278 14.74 -12.65 -3.42
C LEU A 278 15.36 -12.39 -2.03
N PRO A 279 16.28 -11.42 -1.93
CA PRO A 279 16.80 -10.99 -0.64
C PRO A 279 15.66 -10.58 0.29
N ALA A 280 15.61 -11.19 1.47
CA ALA A 280 14.63 -10.91 2.50
C ALA A 280 15.27 -11.13 3.88
N PHE A 281 14.66 -10.56 4.91
CA PHE A 281 15.08 -10.85 6.28
C PHE A 281 14.75 -12.31 6.58
N THR A 282 15.71 -13.05 7.11
CA THR A 282 15.55 -14.46 7.44
C THR A 282 15.81 -14.70 8.91
N PHE A 283 15.02 -15.59 9.51
CA PHE A 283 15.24 -16.00 10.87
C PHE A 283 16.46 -16.92 11.00
N SER A 284 17.25 -16.69 12.06
CA SER A 284 18.19 -17.67 12.60
C SER A 284 18.08 -17.67 14.13
N LYS A 285 18.35 -18.81 14.78
CA LYS A 285 18.27 -18.93 16.24
C LYS A 285 19.21 -17.98 16.99
N ASP A 286 20.27 -17.49 16.34
CA ASP A 286 21.17 -16.50 16.93
C ASP A 286 20.49 -15.14 17.16
N LEU A 287 19.45 -14.80 16.41
CA LEU A 287 18.65 -13.59 16.62
C LEU A 287 17.87 -13.61 17.95
N LEU A 288 17.65 -14.78 18.55
CA LEU A 288 17.02 -14.90 19.87
C LEU A 288 18.01 -14.56 21.00
N LYS A 289 19.31 -14.48 20.70
CA LYS A 289 20.36 -14.15 21.66
C LYS A 289 20.55 -12.64 21.71
N ARG A 290 20.55 -12.10 22.92
CA ARG A 290 20.84 -10.69 23.18
C ARG A 290 22.35 -10.43 23.07
N ASN A 291 22.76 -9.54 22.18
CA ASN A 291 24.16 -9.09 22.15
C ASN A 291 24.52 -8.41 23.47
N CYS A 292 25.75 -8.64 23.95
CA CYS A 292 26.22 -8.07 25.20
C CYS A 292 26.28 -6.54 25.11
N CYS A 293 25.60 -5.86 26.03
CA CYS A 293 25.77 -4.43 26.25
C CYS A 293 27.20 -4.18 26.75
N THR A 294 27.98 -3.43 25.97
CA THR A 294 29.37 -3.06 26.29
C THR A 294 29.43 -1.84 27.20
N ASN A 295 28.40 -0.99 27.15
CA ASN A 295 28.29 0.20 28.00
C ASN A 295 27.37 -0.10 29.20
N LYS A 296 27.87 -0.94 30.12
CA LYS A 296 27.23 -1.06 31.44
C LYS A 296 27.67 0.12 32.30
N PRO A 297 26.76 0.85 32.97
CA PRO A 297 27.16 1.92 33.87
C PRO A 297 28.10 1.36 34.94
N THR A 298 29.35 1.83 34.94
CA THR A 298 30.42 1.40 35.87
C THR A 298 30.24 1.97 37.27
N SER A 299 29.33 2.93 37.45
CA SER A 299 28.97 3.55 38.72
C SER A 299 27.45 3.50 38.91
N ARG A 300 27.00 3.36 40.17
CA ARG A 300 25.59 3.41 40.56
C ARG A 300 25.02 4.80 40.19
N LYS A 301 24.43 4.93 39.00
CA LYS A 301 23.74 6.16 38.58
C LYS A 301 22.61 6.46 39.58
N ILE A 302 22.49 7.73 39.97
CA ILE A 302 21.42 8.19 40.86
C ILE A 302 20.08 8.27 40.11
N ARG A 303 20.13 8.57 38.81
CA ARG A 303 18.97 8.64 37.90
C ARG A 303 19.22 7.76 36.68
N ARG A 304 18.17 7.09 36.19
CA ARG A 304 18.16 6.32 34.94
C ARG A 304 18.17 7.27 33.75
N THR A 305 18.85 6.93 32.67
CA THR A 305 18.82 7.68 31.42
C THR A 305 17.89 6.98 30.43
N ILE A 306 16.90 7.69 29.91
CA ILE A 306 15.90 7.14 28.98
C ILE A 306 15.96 7.91 27.67
N LEU A 307 16.02 7.18 26.55
CA LEU A 307 16.10 7.75 25.22
C LEU A 307 14.94 7.26 24.33
N PHE A 308 14.19 8.19 23.76
CA PHE A 308 13.20 7.91 22.72
C PHE A 308 13.78 8.22 21.34
N LEU A 309 13.63 7.29 20.40
CA LEU A 309 14.10 7.41 19.01
C LEU A 309 12.91 7.42 18.03
N PRO A 310 12.13 8.52 17.96
CA PRO A 310 11.05 8.63 16.98
C PRO A 310 11.60 8.82 15.57
N ILE A 311 10.82 8.38 14.58
CA ILE A 311 11.17 8.49 13.15
C ILE A 311 10.40 9.59 12.42
N GLY A 312 9.68 10.43 13.16
CA GLY A 312 9.04 11.63 12.62
C GLY A 312 8.03 12.27 13.59
N PRO A 313 7.59 13.52 13.32
CA PRO A 313 6.65 14.23 14.18
C PRO A 313 5.25 13.59 14.25
N LYS A 314 4.83 12.88 13.19
CA LYS A 314 3.54 12.17 13.16
C LYS A 314 3.60 10.93 14.05
N GLU A 315 4.65 10.15 13.91
CA GLU A 315 4.90 8.90 14.64
C GLU A 315 5.22 9.18 16.11
N TRP A 316 5.82 10.33 16.45
CA TRP A 316 6.05 10.78 17.82
C TRP A 316 4.81 10.65 18.72
N LYS A 317 3.61 10.87 18.16
CA LYS A 317 2.34 10.70 18.91
C LYS A 317 2.23 9.32 19.54
N GLY A 318 2.76 8.28 18.89
CA GLY A 318 2.80 6.91 19.40
C GLY A 318 3.62 6.73 20.69
N PHE A 319 4.56 7.64 20.98
CA PHE A 319 5.35 7.63 22.21
C PHE A 319 4.80 8.51 23.32
N LYS A 320 3.81 9.37 23.02
CA LYS A 320 3.43 10.47 23.91
C LYS A 320 3.11 10.00 25.33
N ASN A 321 2.25 8.99 25.48
CA ASN A 321 1.85 8.50 26.81
C ASN A 321 3.01 7.85 27.57
N THR A 322 3.86 7.07 26.88
CA THR A 322 5.05 6.46 27.51
C THR A 322 6.06 7.54 27.92
N TYR A 323 6.28 8.56 27.09
CA TYR A 323 7.14 9.68 27.43
C TYR A 323 6.65 10.45 28.66
N GLU A 324 5.35 10.73 28.74
CA GLU A 324 4.73 11.42 29.89
C GLU A 324 4.89 10.59 31.17
N LYS A 325 4.65 9.28 31.11
CA LYS A 325 4.82 8.35 32.24
C LYS A 325 6.27 8.32 32.75
N GLU A 326 7.24 8.20 31.84
CA GLU A 326 8.67 8.16 32.21
C GLU A 326 9.16 9.52 32.72
N SER A 327 8.71 10.62 32.11
CA SER A 327 9.11 11.99 32.48
C SER A 327 8.50 12.45 33.82
N ALA A 328 7.39 11.85 34.24
CA ALA A 328 6.82 12.08 35.56
C ALA A 328 7.65 11.44 36.70
N SER A 329 8.58 10.53 36.38
CA SER A 329 9.41 9.88 37.38
C SER A 329 10.57 10.78 37.83
N ASN A 330 10.72 10.93 39.14
CA ASN A 330 11.81 11.71 39.73
C ASN A 330 13.18 11.00 39.65
N ASP A 331 13.23 9.76 39.17
CA ASP A 331 14.44 8.94 39.09
C ASP A 331 15.00 8.83 37.66
N ALA A 332 14.48 9.56 36.69
CA ALA A 332 14.88 9.43 35.28
C ALA A 332 15.19 10.75 34.59
N ASP A 333 16.23 10.77 33.77
CA ASP A 333 16.52 11.82 32.79
C ASP A 333 16.04 11.33 31.42
N VAL A 334 15.02 11.99 30.89
CA VAL A 334 14.32 11.56 29.67
C VAL A 334 14.67 12.48 28.50
N PHE A 335 15.11 11.88 27.41
CA PHE A 335 15.53 12.56 26.19
C PHE A 335 14.79 12.01 24.97
N VAL A 336 14.58 12.87 23.97
CA VAL A 336 14.01 12.51 22.68
C VAL A 336 15.00 12.87 21.60
N MET A 337 15.37 11.91 20.75
CA MET A 337 16.29 12.12 19.63
C MET A 337 15.59 11.76 18.33
N PRO A 338 15.02 12.75 17.62
CA PRO A 338 14.41 12.53 16.31
C PRO A 338 15.44 11.96 15.32
N LEU A 339 15.16 10.78 14.79
CA LEU A 339 15.98 10.17 13.75
C LEU A 339 15.52 10.65 12.37
N PRO A 340 16.46 10.98 11.47
CA PRO A 340 16.11 11.28 10.10
C PRO A 340 15.67 9.99 9.39
N LEU A 341 14.57 10.07 8.65
CA LEU A 341 14.16 9.02 7.74
C LEU A 341 14.70 9.37 6.35
N LEU A 342 15.42 8.43 5.75
CA LEU A 342 16.23 8.66 4.56
C LEU A 342 15.79 7.75 3.42
N PHE A 343 15.77 8.26 2.18
CA PHE A 343 15.67 7.41 1.00
C PHE A 343 16.95 6.62 0.80
N LYS A 344 16.77 5.35 0.42
CA LYS A 344 17.84 4.48 -0.06
C LYS A 344 17.44 3.83 -1.37
N ASP A 345 18.43 3.51 -2.17
CA ASP A 345 18.22 2.64 -3.32
C ASP A 345 18.12 1.16 -2.90
N TYR A 346 17.87 0.31 -3.89
CA TYR A 346 17.73 -1.13 -3.71
C TYR A 346 18.96 -1.81 -3.06
N PHE A 347 20.16 -1.24 -3.23
CA PHE A 347 21.40 -1.74 -2.64
C PHE A 347 21.67 -1.17 -1.25
N GLY A 348 20.80 -0.26 -0.78
CA GLY A 348 20.88 0.35 0.54
C GLY A 348 21.75 1.60 0.62
N ARG A 349 22.17 2.17 -0.52
CA ARG A 349 22.92 3.42 -0.54
C ARG A 349 21.94 4.58 -0.37
N ILE A 350 22.31 5.57 0.44
CA ILE A 350 21.49 6.77 0.66
C ILE A 350 21.48 7.60 -0.62
N THR A 351 20.29 8.00 -1.07
CA THR A 351 20.09 8.77 -2.32
C THR A 351 19.76 10.24 -2.07
N MET A 352 19.92 10.70 -0.84
CA MET A 352 19.69 12.08 -0.40
C MET A 352 21.00 12.84 -0.26
N THR A 353 20.96 14.14 -0.50
CA THR A 353 22.06 15.07 -0.24
C THR A 353 22.27 15.29 1.27
N ASP A 354 23.45 15.76 1.66
CA ASP A 354 23.76 16.07 3.07
C ASP A 354 22.76 17.08 3.68
N GLN A 355 22.33 18.07 2.90
CA GLN A 355 21.35 19.07 3.34
C GLN A 355 19.98 18.42 3.62
N GLU A 356 19.53 17.53 2.74
CA GLU A 356 18.27 16.80 2.92
C GLU A 356 18.35 15.84 4.11
N ILE A 357 19.48 15.15 4.31
CA ILE A 357 19.70 14.25 5.45
C ILE A 357 19.58 15.00 6.78
N VAL A 358 20.20 16.18 6.89
CA VAL A 358 20.11 17.00 8.11
C VAL A 358 18.66 17.46 8.35
N ALA A 359 17.97 17.92 7.30
CA ALA A 359 16.59 18.38 7.37
C ALA A 359 15.58 17.25 7.67
N ALA A 360 15.86 16.01 7.29
CA ALA A 360 14.95 14.87 7.39
C ALA A 360 14.55 14.50 8.84
N SER A 361 15.34 14.90 9.84
CA SER A 361 14.99 14.74 11.26
C SER A 361 13.75 15.54 11.66
N LYS A 362 13.42 16.62 10.93
CA LYS A 362 12.31 17.54 11.23
C LYS A 362 12.30 17.99 12.70
N ILE A 363 13.47 18.13 13.32
CA ILE A 363 13.61 18.38 14.77
C ILE A 363 12.82 19.60 15.25
N TYR A 364 12.68 20.63 14.41
CA TYR A 364 11.95 21.86 14.72
C TYR A 364 10.41 21.71 14.69
N GLU A 365 9.88 20.63 14.11
CA GLU A 365 8.45 20.32 14.07
C GLU A 365 7.98 19.58 15.33
N TYR A 366 8.90 19.15 16.21
CA TYR A 366 8.57 18.51 17.47
C TYR A 366 8.09 19.54 18.53
N PRO A 367 7.28 19.11 19.53
CA PRO A 367 6.87 19.98 20.62
C PRO A 367 8.08 20.60 21.37
N GLN A 368 8.03 21.92 21.58
CA GLN A 368 9.14 22.71 22.13
C GLN A 368 9.45 22.40 23.61
N ASN A 369 8.54 21.73 24.32
CA ASN A 369 8.73 21.33 25.71
C ASN A 369 9.50 20.01 25.86
N LEU A 370 9.89 19.35 24.75
CA LEU A 370 10.67 18.13 24.80
C LEU A 370 12.15 18.42 25.01
N ASN A 371 12.82 17.53 25.74
CA ASN A 371 14.27 17.53 25.88
C ASN A 371 14.90 16.88 24.65
N LEU A 372 15.03 17.67 23.58
CA LEU A 372 15.49 17.22 22.27
C LEU A 372 17.02 17.09 22.20
N LEU A 373 17.49 15.98 21.64
CA LEU A 373 18.89 15.75 21.28
C LEU A 373 19.04 15.67 19.77
N SER A 374 20.13 16.26 19.25
CA SER A 374 20.52 16.13 17.85
C SER A 374 21.09 14.74 17.58
N TRP A 375 20.55 14.03 16.59
CA TRP A 375 21.05 12.72 16.18
C TRP A 375 22.47 12.78 15.60
N ALA A 376 22.85 13.94 15.02
CA ALA A 376 24.15 14.13 14.38
C ALA A 376 25.25 14.47 15.40
N ASP A 377 24.89 15.18 16.48
CA ASP A 377 25.87 15.70 17.45
C ASP A 377 25.98 14.85 18.72
N THR A 378 25.06 13.90 18.92
CA THR A 378 24.98 13.11 20.15
C THR A 378 25.54 11.71 19.97
N ASP A 379 26.57 11.39 20.76
CA ASP A 379 27.08 10.04 20.90
C ASP A 379 26.27 9.25 21.96
N ILE A 380 25.37 8.37 21.52
CA ILE A 380 24.55 7.54 22.43
C ILE A 380 25.39 6.58 23.29
N GLY A 381 26.60 6.23 22.86
CA GLY A 381 27.53 5.43 23.65
C GLY A 381 27.97 6.19 24.91
N LYS A 382 28.22 7.50 24.78
CA LYS A 382 28.52 8.39 25.92
C LYS A 382 27.29 8.71 26.75
N LEU A 383 26.12 8.86 26.12
CA LEU A 383 24.85 9.01 26.84
C LEU A 383 24.56 7.80 27.73
N SER A 384 24.95 6.60 27.27
CA SER A 384 24.82 5.32 27.99
C SER A 384 23.40 5.12 28.55
N PRO A 385 22.36 5.14 27.69
CA PRO A 385 20.97 5.02 28.12
C PRO A 385 20.70 3.69 28.82
N ASP A 386 19.91 3.74 29.88
CA ASP A 386 19.43 2.56 30.61
C ASP A 386 18.25 1.91 29.87
N ILE A 387 17.45 2.72 29.15
CA ILE A 387 16.34 2.26 28.30
C ILE A 387 16.34 3.05 26.98
N ILE A 388 16.16 2.34 25.86
CA ILE A 388 15.86 2.97 24.57
C ILE A 388 14.48 2.53 24.08
N TYR A 389 13.63 3.50 23.74
CA TYR A 389 12.35 3.27 23.07
C TYR A 389 12.51 3.51 21.56
N ILE A 390 12.12 2.54 20.74
CA ILE A 390 12.25 2.59 19.27
C ILE A 390 10.90 2.38 18.56
N GLN A 391 10.75 2.99 17.39
CA GLN A 391 9.58 2.90 16.53
C GLN A 391 9.84 2.27 15.17
N ASN A 392 11.08 2.36 14.67
CA ASN A 392 11.46 1.79 13.38
C ASN A 392 11.59 0.26 13.48
N PRO A 393 10.76 -0.55 12.80
CA PRO A 393 10.89 -1.99 12.88
C PRO A 393 12.03 -2.55 12.01
N TYR A 394 12.50 -1.77 11.03
CA TYR A 394 13.09 -2.30 9.80
C TYR A 394 14.60 -2.47 9.77
N ASP A 395 15.37 -1.66 10.52
CA ASP A 395 16.80 -1.46 10.24
C ASP A 395 17.02 -1.17 8.73
N ASN A 396 17.74 -2.03 8.00
CA ASN A 396 17.97 -1.93 6.56
C ASN A 396 16.90 -2.61 5.67
N MET A 397 15.91 -3.28 6.28
CA MET A 397 14.96 -4.16 5.59
C MET A 397 13.75 -3.46 4.99
N ASN A 398 13.51 -2.20 5.33
CA ASN A 398 12.48 -1.40 4.66
C ASN A 398 12.88 -1.28 3.17
N PRO A 399 11.96 -1.41 2.22
CA PRO A 399 12.31 -1.49 0.80
C PRO A 399 12.78 -0.15 0.20
N LEU A 400 12.50 0.99 0.84
CA LEU A 400 12.78 2.32 0.26
C LEU A 400 13.36 3.33 1.26
N LEU A 401 13.00 3.20 2.53
CA LEU A 401 13.37 4.13 3.58
C LEU A 401 14.38 3.49 4.54
N THR A 402 15.11 4.30 5.29
CA THR A 402 15.95 3.82 6.40
C THR A 402 16.26 4.93 7.39
N VAL A 403 16.86 4.55 8.50
CA VAL A 403 17.49 5.46 9.47
C VAL A 403 19.01 5.29 9.38
N PRO A 404 19.84 6.21 9.91
CA PRO A 404 21.29 6.01 9.87
C PRO A 404 21.68 4.69 10.55
N GLU A 405 22.57 3.92 9.91
CA GLU A 405 22.95 2.55 10.33
C GLU A 405 23.38 2.45 11.80
N TYR A 406 23.99 3.52 12.33
CA TYR A 406 24.35 3.64 13.73
C TYR A 406 23.19 3.37 14.70
N PHE A 407 21.96 3.71 14.29
CA PHE A 407 20.72 3.55 15.05
C PHE A 407 19.93 2.29 14.69
N TYR A 408 20.47 1.39 13.87
CA TYR A 408 19.84 0.08 13.68
C TYR A 408 19.72 -0.64 15.02
N SER A 409 18.58 -1.28 15.24
CA SER A 409 18.20 -1.92 16.49
C SER A 409 19.24 -2.93 16.99
N GLY A 410 19.90 -3.66 16.09
CA GLY A 410 21.00 -4.57 16.43
C GLY A 410 22.25 -3.85 16.94
N ASN A 411 22.53 -2.63 16.49
CA ASN A 411 23.61 -1.78 17.01
C ASN A 411 23.24 -1.16 18.36
N LEU A 412 21.99 -0.74 18.53
CA LEU A 412 21.49 -0.16 19.79
C LEU A 412 21.68 -1.10 20.99
N GLN A 413 21.65 -2.41 20.76
CA GLN A 413 21.89 -3.44 21.77
C GLN A 413 23.22 -3.28 22.54
N LYS A 414 24.22 -2.64 21.93
CA LYS A 414 25.54 -2.39 22.53
C LYS A 414 25.50 -1.27 23.57
N PHE A 415 24.55 -0.35 23.44
CA PHE A 415 24.51 0.92 24.18
C PHE A 415 23.49 0.95 25.32
N ALA A 416 22.46 0.08 25.27
CA ALA A 416 21.44 -0.01 26.30
C ALA A 416 21.20 -1.45 26.75
N PRO A 417 21.02 -1.68 28.07
CA PRO A 417 20.64 -2.99 28.59
C PRO A 417 19.18 -3.34 28.30
N ARG A 418 18.32 -2.36 27.99
CA ARG A 418 16.89 -2.57 27.69
C ARG A 418 16.45 -1.74 26.48
N ILE A 419 15.86 -2.40 25.50
CA ILE A 419 15.24 -1.79 24.32
C ILE A 419 13.78 -2.19 24.27
N VAL A 420 12.90 -1.21 24.06
CA VAL A 420 11.45 -1.44 23.94
C VAL A 420 11.00 -0.95 22.56
N TYR A 421 10.40 -1.84 21.78
CA TYR A 421 9.75 -1.46 20.53
C TYR A 421 8.27 -1.12 20.78
N ILE A 422 7.84 0.05 20.30
CA ILE A 422 6.45 0.50 20.31
C ILE A 422 6.08 0.84 18.85
N PRO A 423 5.03 0.24 18.26
CA PRO A 423 4.59 0.59 16.92
C PRO A 423 4.28 2.10 16.78
N ILE A 424 4.34 2.60 15.54
CA ILE A 424 4.22 4.04 15.26
C ILE A 424 2.90 4.67 15.69
N ALA A 425 1.82 3.89 15.76
CA ALA A 425 0.49 4.35 16.12
C ALA A 425 -0.44 3.18 16.51
N GLN A 426 -1.58 3.53 17.09
CA GLN A 426 -2.64 2.60 17.43
C GLN A 426 -3.35 2.05 16.19
N THR A 427 -3.32 0.73 16.01
CA THR A 427 -4.20 0.02 15.07
C THR A 427 -5.55 -0.30 15.71
N ALA A 428 -6.57 -0.52 14.88
CA ALA A 428 -7.81 -1.14 15.31
C ALA A 428 -7.52 -2.55 15.84
N ASP A 429 -8.41 -3.05 16.69
CA ASP A 429 -8.35 -4.45 17.09
C ASP A 429 -8.74 -5.36 15.91
N PHE A 430 -8.07 -6.51 15.77
CA PHE A 430 -8.35 -7.48 14.70
C PHE A 430 -8.00 -8.90 15.12
N SER A 431 -8.55 -9.88 14.41
CA SER A 431 -8.38 -11.31 14.68
C SER A 431 -7.72 -12.03 13.50
N ASP A 432 -7.52 -13.33 13.68
CA ASP A 432 -7.11 -14.27 12.63
C ASP A 432 -8.07 -14.34 11.43
N ARG A 433 -9.29 -13.80 11.54
CA ARG A 433 -10.27 -13.74 10.44
C ARG A 433 -10.04 -12.55 9.52
N ASP A 434 -9.28 -11.55 9.96
CA ASP A 434 -8.93 -10.38 9.16
C ASP A 434 -7.74 -10.71 8.26
N GLU A 435 -8.00 -11.40 7.15
CA GLU A 435 -6.95 -11.95 6.27
C GLU A 435 -5.93 -10.90 5.82
N VAL A 436 -6.41 -9.73 5.40
CA VAL A 436 -5.54 -8.64 4.92
C VAL A 436 -4.63 -8.11 6.02
N GLU A 437 -5.16 -7.85 7.22
CA GLU A 437 -4.36 -7.40 8.38
C GLU A 437 -3.27 -8.45 8.69
N ASN A 438 -3.63 -9.73 8.68
CA ASN A 438 -2.70 -10.82 8.93
C ASN A 438 -1.60 -10.93 7.86
N ILE A 439 -1.89 -10.60 6.60
CA ILE A 439 -0.89 -10.53 5.54
C ILE A 439 0.06 -9.36 5.79
N VAL A 440 -0.47 -8.19 6.14
CA VAL A 440 0.30 -6.95 6.33
C VAL A 440 1.35 -7.09 7.43
N LEU A 441 1.08 -7.87 8.49
CA LEU A 441 2.03 -8.11 9.57
C LEU A 441 3.40 -8.58 9.09
N LYS A 442 3.50 -9.31 7.97
CA LYS A 442 4.79 -9.77 7.43
C LYS A 442 5.71 -8.61 7.02
N PHE A 443 5.15 -7.44 6.74
CA PHE A 443 5.95 -6.29 6.29
C PHE A 443 6.63 -5.58 7.46
N TYR A 444 6.09 -5.62 8.68
CA TYR A 444 6.61 -4.81 9.79
C TYR A 444 6.81 -5.56 11.11
N VAL A 445 6.16 -6.71 11.29
CA VAL A 445 6.33 -7.56 12.50
C VAL A 445 7.49 -8.53 12.34
N THR A 446 7.68 -9.13 11.16
CA THR A 446 8.81 -10.05 10.92
C THR A 446 10.07 -9.29 10.51
N MET A 447 10.36 -8.17 11.19
CA MET A 447 11.46 -7.25 10.90
C MET A 447 12.47 -7.19 12.06
N PRO A 448 13.75 -6.79 11.80
CA PRO A 448 14.85 -6.95 12.75
C PRO A 448 14.61 -6.41 14.15
N ALA A 449 13.95 -5.25 14.29
CA ALA A 449 13.78 -4.61 15.59
C ALA A 449 12.98 -5.46 16.58
N LEU A 450 12.05 -6.29 16.11
CA LEU A 450 11.27 -7.16 17.00
C LEU A 450 12.13 -8.30 17.57
N PHE A 451 13.21 -8.68 16.89
CA PHE A 451 14.20 -9.64 17.39
C PHE A 451 15.21 -8.95 18.31
N HIS A 452 15.64 -7.74 17.98
CA HIS A 452 16.65 -7.02 18.74
C HIS A 452 16.14 -6.32 20.00
N ALA A 453 14.86 -5.91 20.04
CA ALA A 453 14.24 -5.36 21.25
C ALA A 453 14.22 -6.38 22.37
N ASP A 454 14.17 -5.93 23.62
CA ASP A 454 13.97 -6.79 24.79
C ASP A 454 12.47 -7.01 25.06
N GLU A 455 11.64 -6.01 24.73
CA GLU A 455 10.18 -6.05 24.83
C GLU A 455 9.52 -5.42 23.60
N VAL A 456 8.35 -5.93 23.23
CA VAL A 456 7.49 -5.39 22.18
C VAL A 456 6.16 -5.02 22.83
N TRP A 457 5.79 -3.74 22.83
CA TRP A 457 4.58 -3.26 23.49
C TRP A 457 3.49 -2.98 22.48
N VAL A 458 2.29 -3.51 22.73
CA VAL A 458 1.09 -3.30 21.92
C VAL A 458 -0.11 -2.98 22.81
N GLN A 459 -1.13 -2.37 22.22
CA GLN A 459 -2.26 -1.78 22.94
C GLN A 459 -3.36 -2.78 23.35
N TYR A 460 -3.50 -3.90 22.63
CA TYR A 460 -4.56 -4.89 22.86
C TYR A 460 -4.00 -6.31 22.90
N ASP A 461 -4.63 -7.18 23.71
CA ASP A 461 -4.24 -8.60 23.83
C ASP A 461 -4.41 -9.37 22.52
N ASN A 462 -5.44 -9.06 21.74
CA ASN A 462 -5.65 -9.66 20.43
C ASN A 462 -4.50 -9.31 19.47
N ILE A 463 -4.06 -8.05 19.43
CA ILE A 463 -2.88 -7.62 18.66
C ILE A 463 -1.63 -8.35 19.14
N ARG A 464 -1.44 -8.51 20.46
CA ARG A 464 -0.33 -9.29 21.03
C ARG A 464 -0.33 -10.73 20.52
N LEU A 465 -1.51 -11.36 20.47
CA LEU A 465 -1.68 -12.72 19.95
C LEU A 465 -1.36 -12.80 18.45
N GLN A 466 -1.78 -11.83 17.64
CA GLN A 466 -1.48 -11.83 16.20
C GLN A 466 0.01 -11.60 15.92
N TYR A 467 0.68 -10.72 16.67
CA TYR A 467 2.13 -10.55 16.57
C TYR A 467 2.86 -11.84 16.97
N ALA A 468 2.47 -12.45 18.09
CA ALA A 468 3.07 -13.69 18.56
C ALA A 468 2.90 -14.80 17.53
N LYS A 469 1.68 -14.98 16.99
CA LYS A 469 1.39 -15.96 15.94
C LYS A 469 2.27 -15.72 14.71
N LYS A 470 2.32 -14.49 14.20
CA LYS A 470 3.10 -14.16 13.00
C LYS A 470 4.60 -14.42 13.19
N LEU A 471 5.14 -14.09 14.36
CA LEU A 471 6.54 -14.33 14.70
C LEU A 471 6.84 -15.82 14.87
N ILE A 472 5.95 -16.58 15.50
CA ILE A 472 6.07 -18.05 15.62
C ILE A 472 6.03 -18.70 14.23
N ASP A 473 5.09 -18.29 13.36
CA ASP A 473 5.02 -18.81 11.98
C ASP A 473 6.32 -18.54 11.21
N PHE A 474 6.97 -17.40 11.47
CA PHE A 474 8.22 -17.00 10.82
C PHE A 474 9.48 -17.69 11.41
N SER A 475 9.50 -17.96 12.72
CA SER A 475 10.68 -18.49 13.42
C SER A 475 10.59 -19.94 13.90
N GLY A 476 9.43 -20.58 13.76
CA GLY A 476 9.17 -21.97 14.16
C GLY A 476 8.49 -22.12 15.54
N ASP A 477 7.73 -23.21 15.70
CA ASP A 477 6.91 -23.49 16.89
C ASP A 477 7.69 -23.56 18.21
N ASP A 478 8.97 -23.96 18.17
CA ASP A 478 9.85 -24.04 19.35
C ASP A 478 10.17 -22.66 19.96
N THR A 479 9.83 -21.57 19.26
CA THR A 479 10.00 -20.19 19.74
C THR A 479 8.77 -19.62 20.47
N LYS A 480 7.69 -20.40 20.61
CA LYS A 480 6.41 -19.95 21.18
C LYS A 480 6.53 -19.32 22.57
N GLU A 481 7.28 -19.94 23.48
CA GLU A 481 7.46 -19.41 24.83
C GLU A 481 8.22 -18.08 24.83
N TYR A 482 9.23 -17.96 23.97
CA TYR A 482 10.01 -16.74 23.81
C TYR A 482 9.13 -15.56 23.38
N TRP A 483 8.31 -15.73 22.34
CA TRP A 483 7.45 -14.64 21.83
C TRP A 483 6.34 -14.26 22.79
N ASN A 484 5.72 -15.24 23.45
CA ASN A 484 4.69 -14.96 24.46
C ASN A 484 5.28 -14.22 25.68
N ALA A 485 6.54 -14.48 26.03
CA ALA A 485 7.22 -13.76 27.09
C ALA A 485 7.64 -12.34 26.66
N LYS A 486 7.99 -12.13 25.39
CA LYS A 486 8.56 -10.87 24.88
C LYS A 486 7.52 -9.80 24.54
N ILE A 487 6.38 -10.19 23.98
CA ILE A 487 5.36 -9.26 23.51
C ILE A 487 4.39 -8.99 24.66
N LYS A 488 4.16 -7.71 24.98
CA LYS A 488 3.40 -7.26 26.14
C LYS A 488 2.21 -6.40 25.69
N THR A 489 1.08 -6.65 26.31
CA THR A 489 -0.07 -5.74 26.24
C THR A 489 0.10 -4.66 27.29
N VAL A 490 0.11 -3.41 26.86
CA VAL A 490 0.25 -2.24 27.72
C VAL A 490 -1.01 -1.38 27.59
N PRO A 491 -1.87 -1.34 28.63
CA PRO A 491 -3.02 -0.44 28.65
C PRO A 491 -2.58 1.03 28.53
N ASP A 492 -3.38 1.83 27.83
CA ASP A 492 -3.13 3.26 27.59
C ASP A 492 -1.75 3.54 26.97
N LEU A 493 -1.35 2.68 26.01
CA LEU A 493 -0.10 2.83 25.27
C LEU A 493 -0.10 4.08 24.38
N TYR A 494 -1.24 4.39 23.76
CA TYR A 494 -1.43 5.47 22.79
C TYR A 494 -2.38 6.56 23.27
#